data_AF-U1GPL3-F1
#
_entry.id   AF-U1GPL3-F1
#
_cell.length_a   1.000
_cell.length_b   1.000
_cell.length_c   1.000
_cell.angle_alpha   90.00
_cell.angle_beta   90.00
_cell.angle_gamma   90.00
#
_symmetry.space_group_name_H-M   'P 1'
#
loop_
_entity.id
_entity.type
_entity.pdbx_description
1 polymer ?
#
loop_
_entity_poly.entity_id
_entity_poly.type
_entity_poly.pdbx_seq_one_letter_code
_entity_poly.pdbx_strand_id
1 'polypeptide(L)'
;MTNRRRDSQWDRDGVIHEMLKDVPIPRMGIVKQYFKDNSISDIPGAIKKEFCRPEIAKTIRPGDSIAITVGSRGIANIPLITREIVRNVKKLGCKPFIIPAMGSHGGATAQGQKEYLEGLGVTEEYIEAPIISSMDTVKIAETDDGKEVRIDVNAAHADGIIVAGRIKPHTAFRGEFESGLYKMMTIGLGKQKGAEFCHSEGFKNMAHNVKTFGKIILDRAPILFGLALVEDSFDNTAIIEAIPVNQIPTREPELLLKAKALMPKIYINKIDILIVDQIGKNFSGDGMDPNITASYCTPYAHGGPDVQRYIVLDLSDETHGNAIGAGMADFSTKRMFDKMDFDAAYPNALTCTVLKGAKVPVILKNDKTAIQAAIFTCVGIDKKSPRIVRIANSAHIEKIMVSEALKAEVEAHTDMGFLSEFQDLDFDKEGNLKIGEF
;
A
#
# COMPACT_ATOMS: atom_id res chain seq x y z
N MET A 1 -24.72 -27.49 27.31
CA MET A 1 -23.26 -27.31 27.50
C MET A 1 -22.73 -26.39 26.40
N THR A 2 -22.85 -25.07 26.58
CA THR A 2 -22.20 -24.10 25.69
C THR A 2 -20.74 -23.94 26.12
N ASN A 3 -19.94 -25.00 25.93
CA ASN A 3 -18.48 -24.91 26.03
C ASN A 3 -17.97 -24.22 24.77
N ARG A 4 -18.19 -22.90 24.67
CA ARG A 4 -17.53 -22.09 23.65
C ARG A 4 -16.06 -22.04 24.03
N ARG A 5 -15.25 -22.94 23.46
CA ARG A 5 -13.78 -22.94 23.60
C ARG A 5 -13.17 -21.58 23.24
N ARG A 6 -13.83 -20.80 22.37
CA ARG A 6 -13.45 -19.43 21.96
C ARG A 6 -13.62 -18.38 23.06
N ASP A 7 -14.62 -18.54 23.94
CA ASP A 7 -14.89 -17.62 25.07
C ASP A 7 -14.27 -18.14 26.39
N SER A 8 -13.31 -19.08 26.30
CA SER A 8 -12.62 -19.61 27.47
C SER A 8 -11.75 -18.53 28.12
N GLN A 9 -11.54 -18.64 29.44
CA GLN A 9 -10.60 -17.78 30.17
C GLN A 9 -9.25 -17.83 29.46
N TRP A 10 -8.78 -16.66 29.00
CA TRP A 10 -7.48 -16.53 28.35
C TRP A 10 -6.39 -16.93 29.33
N ASP A 11 -5.43 -17.74 28.88
CA ASP A 11 -4.43 -18.32 29.77
C ASP A 11 -5.08 -19.02 30.98
N ARG A 12 -6.02 -19.92 30.70
CA ARG A 12 -6.87 -20.60 31.69
C ARG A 12 -6.12 -21.11 32.92
N ASP A 13 -4.93 -21.65 32.70
CA ASP A 13 -4.13 -22.30 33.74
C ASP A 13 -3.00 -21.37 34.25
N GLY A 14 -2.96 -20.10 33.83
CA GLY A 14 -1.97 -19.09 34.22
C GLY A 14 -0.55 -19.31 33.68
N VAL A 15 -0.36 -20.29 32.80
CA VAL A 15 0.96 -20.74 32.34
C VAL A 15 1.68 -19.64 31.57
N ILE A 16 0.98 -18.95 30.67
CA ILE A 16 1.58 -17.88 29.86
C ILE A 16 1.96 -16.70 30.77
N HIS A 17 1.10 -16.32 31.71
CA HIS A 17 1.40 -15.27 32.68
C HIS A 17 2.65 -15.62 33.50
N GLU A 18 2.72 -16.82 34.06
CA GLU A 18 3.87 -17.27 34.86
C GLU A 18 5.18 -17.31 34.06
N MET A 19 5.12 -17.69 32.78
CA MET A 19 6.29 -17.68 31.89
C MET A 19 6.80 -16.26 31.59
N LEU A 20 5.91 -15.26 31.55
CA LEU A 20 6.20 -13.95 30.98
C LEU A 20 6.24 -12.81 32.01
N LYS A 21 5.68 -12.98 33.21
CA LYS A 21 5.50 -11.91 34.21
C LYS A 21 6.79 -11.19 34.58
N ASP A 22 7.91 -11.91 34.60
CA ASP A 22 9.23 -11.39 35.01
C ASP A 22 10.07 -10.89 33.81
N VAL A 23 9.54 -10.94 32.59
CA VAL A 23 10.22 -10.39 31.41
C VAL A 23 10.10 -8.86 31.46
N PRO A 24 11.22 -8.12 31.62
CA PRO A 24 11.18 -6.67 31.72
C PRO A 24 10.90 -6.05 30.35
N ILE A 25 10.05 -5.02 30.33
CA ILE A 25 9.86 -4.16 29.16
C ILE A 25 10.73 -2.92 29.38
N PRO A 26 11.63 -2.55 28.44
CA PRO A 26 12.50 -1.40 28.62
C PRO A 26 11.70 -0.10 28.56
N ARG A 27 12.27 0.97 29.13
CA ARG A 27 11.77 2.33 28.89
C ARG A 27 11.94 2.70 27.42
N MET A 28 11.02 3.51 26.94
CA MET A 28 10.92 3.94 25.54
C MET A 28 10.98 5.46 25.47
N GLY A 29 11.62 5.99 24.43
CA GLY A 29 11.68 7.43 24.13
C GLY A 29 11.12 7.71 22.74
N ILE A 30 10.37 8.80 22.60
CA ILE A 30 9.83 9.27 21.32
C ILE A 30 10.96 9.93 20.53
N VAL A 31 11.11 9.50 19.27
CA VAL A 31 12.08 9.99 18.30
C VAL A 31 11.35 10.58 17.11
N LYS A 32 11.77 11.77 16.71
CA LYS A 32 11.43 12.36 15.42
C LYS A 32 12.45 11.93 14.38
N GLN A 33 11.97 11.34 13.29
CA GLN A 33 12.70 11.12 12.04
C GLN A 33 12.43 12.31 11.10
N TYR A 34 13.48 12.91 10.56
CA TYR A 34 13.34 14.05 9.65
C TYR A 34 13.33 13.56 8.19
N PHE A 35 12.22 13.80 7.50
CA PHE A 35 12.09 13.55 6.07
C PHE A 35 11.97 14.85 5.29
N LYS A 36 12.36 14.82 4.01
CA LYS A 36 12.26 15.98 3.14
C LYS A 36 10.87 16.07 2.54
N ASP A 37 10.22 17.21 2.72
CA ASP A 37 9.00 17.57 1.99
C ASP A 37 9.37 17.92 0.54
N ASN A 38 8.80 17.18 -0.41
CA ASN A 38 9.00 17.43 -1.84
C ASN A 38 7.65 17.70 -2.54
N SER A 39 6.63 18.08 -1.77
CA SER A 39 5.27 18.30 -2.27
C SER A 39 5.17 19.41 -3.32
N ILE A 40 4.29 19.21 -4.28
CA ILE A 40 3.89 20.22 -5.27
C ILE A 40 2.75 21.04 -4.67
N SER A 41 2.94 22.35 -4.55
CA SER A 41 1.94 23.27 -4.01
C SER A 41 0.82 23.61 -5.01
N ASP A 42 1.13 23.70 -6.31
CA ASP A 42 0.17 24.01 -7.38
C ASP A 42 -0.03 22.81 -8.33
N ILE A 43 -0.85 21.86 -7.88
CA ILE A 43 -1.23 20.68 -8.67
C ILE A 43 -1.95 21.05 -9.98
N PRO A 44 -2.94 21.96 -9.99
CA PRO A 44 -3.58 22.40 -11.24
C PRO A 44 -2.59 22.98 -12.25
N GLY A 45 -1.67 23.84 -11.80
CA GLY A 45 -0.63 24.43 -12.64
C GLY A 45 0.34 23.38 -13.18
N ALA A 46 0.77 22.42 -12.35
CA ALA A 46 1.64 21.33 -12.75
C ALA A 46 1.00 20.46 -13.85
N ILE A 47 -0.27 20.04 -13.67
CA ILE A 47 -0.99 19.25 -14.68
C ILE A 47 -1.16 20.06 -15.97
N LYS A 48 -1.57 21.33 -15.88
CA LYS A 48 -1.70 22.19 -17.05
C LYS A 48 -0.38 22.30 -17.82
N LYS A 49 0.75 22.45 -17.13
CA LYS A 49 2.08 22.52 -17.75
C LYS A 49 2.39 21.24 -18.53
N GLU A 50 2.10 20.08 -17.96
CA GLU A 50 2.29 18.80 -18.64
C GLU A 50 1.42 18.65 -19.89
N PHE A 51 0.14 19.06 -19.83
CA PHE A 51 -0.76 19.05 -20.99
C PHE A 51 -0.35 20.05 -22.09
N CYS A 52 0.29 21.16 -21.74
CA CYS A 52 0.78 22.15 -22.71
C CYS A 52 2.04 21.70 -23.47
N ARG A 53 2.70 20.61 -23.05
CA ARG A 53 3.90 20.10 -23.75
C ARG A 53 3.50 19.64 -25.16
N PRO A 54 4.18 20.10 -26.23
CA PRO A 54 3.79 19.80 -27.61
C PRO A 54 3.66 18.29 -27.90
N GLU A 55 4.54 17.48 -27.32
CA GLU A 55 4.55 16.03 -27.46
C GLU A 55 3.35 15.33 -26.80
N ILE A 56 2.68 15.98 -25.85
CA ILE A 56 1.46 15.52 -25.19
C ILE A 56 0.24 16.11 -25.90
N ALA A 57 0.18 17.43 -26.08
CA ALA A 57 -0.95 18.12 -26.69
C ALA A 57 -1.31 17.56 -28.08
N LYS A 58 -0.30 17.21 -28.90
CA LYS A 58 -0.51 16.66 -30.25
C LYS A 58 -1.16 15.27 -30.28
N THR A 59 -1.20 14.55 -29.14
CA THR A 59 -1.81 13.22 -29.06
C THR A 59 -3.33 13.29 -28.91
N ILE A 60 -3.87 14.44 -28.49
CA ILE A 60 -5.28 14.65 -28.22
C ILE A 60 -5.91 15.36 -29.43
N ARG A 61 -6.99 14.81 -30.00
CA ARG A 61 -7.71 15.43 -31.12
C ARG A 61 -9.10 15.91 -30.68
N PRO A 62 -9.50 17.14 -31.03
CA PRO A 62 -10.83 17.64 -30.70
C PRO A 62 -11.93 16.70 -31.19
N GLY A 63 -12.95 16.46 -30.36
CA GLY A 63 -14.05 15.54 -30.63
C GLY A 63 -13.86 14.13 -30.08
N ASP A 64 -12.61 13.70 -29.83
CA ASP A 64 -12.29 12.35 -29.34
C ASP A 64 -12.96 12.07 -27.97
N SER A 65 -13.42 10.83 -27.80
CA SER A 65 -13.81 10.26 -26.52
C SER A 65 -12.58 9.72 -25.78
N ILE A 66 -12.31 10.24 -24.58
CA ILE A 66 -11.06 9.96 -23.86
C ILE A 66 -11.33 9.26 -22.54
N ALA A 67 -10.88 8.01 -22.41
CA ALA A 67 -10.91 7.27 -21.17
C ALA A 67 -9.75 7.72 -20.24
N ILE A 68 -10.05 7.99 -18.97
CA ILE A 68 -9.05 8.32 -17.95
C ILE A 68 -9.11 7.28 -16.84
N THR A 69 -8.00 6.60 -16.59
CA THR A 69 -7.95 5.56 -15.56
C THR A 69 -7.86 6.15 -14.16
N VAL A 70 -8.62 5.61 -13.21
CA VAL A 70 -8.45 5.92 -11.78
C VAL A 70 -8.35 4.61 -10.99
N GLY A 71 -7.28 4.47 -10.21
CA GLY A 71 -7.02 3.29 -9.38
C GLY A 71 -7.73 3.33 -8.03
N SER A 72 -7.57 2.26 -7.24
CA SER A 72 -8.19 2.07 -5.92
C SER A 72 -7.32 2.50 -4.73
N ARG A 73 -6.20 3.19 -4.97
CA ARG A 73 -5.29 3.60 -3.89
C ARG A 73 -5.59 5.02 -3.46
N GLY A 74 -5.55 5.25 -2.15
CA GLY A 74 -5.43 6.60 -1.60
C GLY A 74 -4.13 7.19 -2.11
N ILE A 75 -4.26 8.16 -3.00
CA ILE A 75 -3.18 9.01 -3.51
C ILE A 75 -3.55 10.41 -3.05
N ALA A 76 -2.61 11.14 -2.47
CA ALA A 76 -2.88 12.52 -2.08
C ALA A 76 -3.44 13.30 -3.29
N ASN A 77 -4.53 14.04 -3.06
CA ASN A 77 -5.17 14.88 -4.06
C ASN A 77 -5.76 14.12 -5.27
N ILE A 78 -6.04 12.81 -5.18
CA ILE A 78 -6.58 12.05 -6.33
C ILE A 78 -7.83 12.67 -6.97
N PRO A 79 -8.81 13.24 -6.22
CA PRO A 79 -9.94 13.89 -6.85
C PRO A 79 -9.52 15.15 -7.62
N LEU A 80 -8.65 15.97 -7.02
CA LEU A 80 -8.16 17.20 -7.64
C LEU A 80 -7.36 16.89 -8.91
N ILE A 81 -6.43 15.94 -8.85
CA ILE A 81 -5.64 15.51 -10.00
C ILE A 81 -6.57 15.03 -11.12
N THR A 82 -7.51 14.13 -10.80
CA THR A 82 -8.45 13.58 -11.78
C THR A 82 -9.31 14.67 -12.44
N ARG A 83 -9.83 15.62 -11.65
CA ARG A 83 -10.60 16.76 -12.16
C ARG A 83 -9.77 17.62 -13.10
N GLU A 84 -8.51 17.90 -12.77
CA GLU A 84 -7.66 18.74 -13.61
C GLU A 84 -7.23 18.01 -14.89
N ILE A 85 -7.06 16.68 -14.89
CA ILE A 85 -6.93 15.90 -16.13
C ILE A 85 -8.17 16.10 -17.01
N VAL A 86 -9.37 15.86 -16.45
CA VAL A 86 -10.65 16.00 -17.15
C VAL A 86 -10.81 17.40 -17.74
N ARG A 87 -10.53 18.45 -16.96
CA ARG A 87 -10.65 19.85 -17.41
C ARG A 87 -9.69 20.17 -18.55
N ASN A 88 -8.45 19.69 -18.50
CA ASN A 88 -7.50 19.92 -19.61
C ASN A 88 -7.92 19.16 -20.88
N VAL A 89 -8.45 17.94 -20.75
CA VAL A 89 -9.02 17.18 -21.88
C VAL A 89 -10.23 17.91 -22.50
N LYS A 90 -11.15 18.42 -21.68
CA LYS A 90 -12.28 19.23 -22.17
C LYS A 90 -11.85 20.52 -22.87
N LYS A 91 -10.84 21.21 -22.35
CA LYS A 91 -10.29 22.43 -22.97
C LYS A 91 -9.71 22.18 -24.37
N LEU A 92 -9.26 20.95 -24.64
CA LEU A 92 -8.81 20.51 -25.97
C LEU A 92 -9.97 20.03 -26.88
N GLY A 93 -11.23 20.17 -26.43
CA GLY A 93 -12.42 19.87 -27.22
C GLY A 93 -12.86 18.41 -27.21
N CYS A 94 -12.34 17.60 -26.28
CA CYS A 94 -12.65 16.17 -26.17
C CYS A 94 -13.75 15.87 -25.15
N LYS A 95 -14.22 14.62 -25.14
CA LYS A 95 -15.26 14.11 -24.23
C LYS A 95 -14.64 13.10 -23.25
N PRO A 96 -14.14 13.55 -22.09
CA PRO A 96 -13.52 12.64 -21.13
C PRO A 96 -14.57 11.84 -20.34
N PHE A 97 -14.19 10.63 -19.94
CA PHE A 97 -14.90 9.81 -18.95
C PHE A 97 -13.90 9.03 -18.08
N ILE A 98 -14.32 8.72 -16.86
CA ILE A 98 -13.50 8.00 -15.90
C ILE A 98 -13.76 6.50 -16.02
N ILE A 99 -12.68 5.72 -16.03
CA ILE A 99 -12.70 4.26 -15.95
C ILE A 99 -12.08 3.83 -14.61
N PRO A 100 -12.85 3.14 -13.75
CA PRO A 100 -12.30 2.47 -12.57
C PRO A 100 -11.33 1.38 -13.03
N ALA A 101 -10.03 1.57 -12.80
CA ALA A 101 -8.96 0.70 -13.26
C ALA A 101 -8.25 0.05 -12.06
N MET A 102 -8.95 -0.88 -11.40
CA MET A 102 -8.56 -1.39 -10.08
C MET A 102 -8.56 -2.92 -9.93
N GLY A 103 -8.57 -3.66 -11.04
CA GLY A 103 -8.52 -5.12 -11.03
C GLY A 103 -9.72 -5.73 -10.30
N SER A 104 -9.47 -6.46 -9.21
CA SER A 104 -10.47 -7.13 -8.37
C SER A 104 -10.98 -6.28 -7.17
N HIS A 105 -10.52 -5.04 -7.01
CA HIS A 105 -11.02 -4.16 -5.94
C HIS A 105 -12.50 -3.80 -6.15
N GLY A 106 -13.16 -3.29 -5.09
CA GLY A 106 -14.60 -2.98 -5.14
C GLY A 106 -15.47 -4.23 -5.27
N GLY A 107 -15.04 -5.35 -4.68
CA GLY A 107 -15.73 -6.65 -4.80
C GLY A 107 -15.75 -7.23 -6.22
N ALA A 108 -14.93 -6.70 -7.13
CA ALA A 108 -14.95 -7.05 -8.55
C ALA A 108 -16.34 -6.90 -9.21
N THR A 109 -17.09 -5.87 -8.80
CA THR A 109 -18.37 -5.50 -9.42
C THR A 109 -18.33 -4.07 -9.94
N ALA A 110 -19.11 -3.76 -10.98
CA ALA A 110 -19.19 -2.40 -11.51
C ALA A 110 -19.64 -1.39 -10.43
N GLN A 111 -20.66 -1.75 -9.65
CA GLN A 111 -21.19 -0.92 -8.57
C GLN A 111 -20.15 -0.72 -7.46
N GLY A 112 -19.54 -1.79 -6.96
CA GLY A 112 -18.55 -1.69 -5.89
C GLY A 112 -17.29 -0.93 -6.29
N GLN A 113 -16.86 -0.99 -7.57
CA GLN A 113 -15.76 -0.13 -8.05
C GLN A 113 -16.14 1.34 -8.12
N LYS A 114 -17.40 1.66 -8.48
CA LYS A 114 -17.91 3.03 -8.47
C LYS A 114 -17.99 3.58 -7.04
N GLU A 115 -18.60 2.85 -6.12
CA GLU A 115 -18.68 3.22 -4.69
C GLU A 115 -17.29 3.42 -4.09
N TYR A 116 -16.32 2.59 -4.48
CA TYR A 116 -14.95 2.75 -4.02
C TYR A 116 -14.33 4.07 -4.49
N LEU A 117 -14.54 4.48 -5.74
CA LEU A 117 -14.07 5.78 -6.23
C LEU A 117 -14.75 6.95 -5.52
N GLU A 118 -16.06 6.84 -5.28
CA GLU A 118 -16.83 7.85 -4.54
C GLU A 118 -16.31 7.99 -3.10
N GLY A 119 -15.96 6.89 -2.44
CA GLY A 119 -15.30 6.89 -1.14
C GLY A 119 -13.91 7.56 -1.13
N LEU A 120 -13.22 7.62 -2.28
CA LEU A 120 -11.98 8.39 -2.46
C LEU A 120 -12.24 9.88 -2.80
N GLY A 121 -13.50 10.31 -2.87
CA GLY A 121 -13.90 11.66 -3.28
C GLY A 121 -13.92 11.86 -4.80
N VAL A 122 -13.76 10.81 -5.60
CA VAL A 122 -13.85 10.85 -7.06
C VAL A 122 -15.31 10.65 -7.46
N THR A 123 -16.07 11.74 -7.47
CA THR A 123 -17.50 11.75 -7.84
C THR A 123 -17.71 12.43 -9.21
N GLU A 124 -18.75 12.03 -9.94
CA GLU A 124 -19.07 12.64 -11.25
C GLU A 124 -19.28 14.16 -11.16
N GLU A 125 -19.88 14.62 -10.05
CA GLU A 125 -20.12 16.04 -9.77
C GLU A 125 -18.81 16.81 -9.61
N TYR A 126 -17.91 16.35 -8.73
CA TYR A 126 -16.67 17.07 -8.45
C TYR A 126 -15.67 17.01 -9.62
N ILE A 127 -15.62 15.86 -10.30
CA ILE A 127 -14.74 15.63 -11.45
C ILE A 127 -15.28 16.27 -12.73
N GLU A 128 -16.59 16.51 -12.79
CA GLU A 128 -17.32 17.01 -13.96
C GLU A 128 -17.29 16.04 -15.16
N ALA A 129 -17.12 14.74 -14.94
CA ALA A 129 -17.14 13.72 -16.01
C ALA A 129 -17.82 12.43 -15.52
N PRO A 130 -18.46 11.66 -16.42
CA PRO A 130 -19.12 10.42 -16.04
C PRO A 130 -18.10 9.36 -15.60
N ILE A 131 -18.49 8.54 -14.64
CA ILE A 131 -17.78 7.34 -14.21
C ILE A 131 -18.44 6.14 -14.89
N ILE A 132 -17.76 5.61 -15.91
CA ILE A 132 -18.24 4.43 -16.64
C ILE A 132 -17.61 3.20 -16.02
N SER A 133 -18.34 2.51 -15.15
CA SER A 133 -17.86 1.30 -14.48
C SER A 133 -18.43 0.05 -15.15
N SER A 134 -17.55 -0.87 -15.53
CA SER A 134 -17.89 -2.21 -16.01
C SER A 134 -16.79 -3.20 -15.61
N MET A 135 -17.15 -4.48 -15.52
CA MET A 135 -16.22 -5.60 -15.39
C MET A 135 -15.97 -6.31 -16.73
N ASP A 136 -16.70 -5.92 -17.78
CA ASP A 136 -16.55 -6.48 -19.11
C ASP A 136 -15.22 -6.05 -19.72
N THR A 137 -14.58 -7.02 -20.38
CA THR A 137 -13.29 -6.85 -21.02
C THR A 137 -13.31 -7.40 -22.43
N VAL A 138 -12.49 -6.86 -23.31
CA VAL A 138 -12.23 -7.39 -24.65
C VAL A 138 -10.82 -7.97 -24.72
N LYS A 139 -10.65 -9.07 -25.45
CA LYS A 139 -9.31 -9.61 -25.76
C LYS A 139 -8.72 -8.77 -26.88
N ILE A 140 -7.57 -8.14 -26.63
CA ILE A 140 -6.87 -7.32 -27.63
C ILE A 140 -5.67 -8.04 -28.24
N ALA A 141 -5.15 -9.06 -27.54
CA ALA A 141 -4.01 -9.84 -27.98
C ALA A 141 -3.89 -11.13 -27.15
N GLU A 142 -2.85 -11.89 -27.46
CA GLU A 142 -2.39 -13.05 -26.71
C GLU A 142 -0.88 -12.92 -26.53
N THR A 143 -0.35 -13.35 -25.39
CA THR A 143 1.10 -13.48 -25.18
C THR A 143 1.64 -14.69 -25.93
N ASP A 144 2.97 -14.75 -26.14
CA ASP A 144 3.61 -15.87 -26.86
C ASP A 144 3.36 -17.25 -26.19
N ASP A 145 3.07 -17.25 -24.89
CA ASP A 145 2.74 -18.42 -24.09
C ASP A 145 1.22 -18.64 -23.90
N GLY A 146 0.39 -17.99 -24.72
CA GLY A 146 -1.03 -18.30 -24.85
C GLY A 146 -1.96 -17.60 -23.86
N LYS A 147 -1.50 -16.62 -23.08
CA LYS A 147 -2.34 -15.90 -22.11
C LYS A 147 -3.08 -14.74 -22.78
N GLU A 148 -4.36 -14.60 -22.47
CA GLU A 148 -5.15 -13.51 -23.02
C GLU A 148 -4.74 -12.17 -22.42
N VAL A 149 -4.43 -11.21 -23.29
CA VAL A 149 -4.27 -9.81 -22.91
C VAL A 149 -5.61 -9.11 -23.14
N ARG A 150 -6.22 -8.63 -22.05
CA ARG A 150 -7.55 -8.05 -22.06
C ARG A 150 -7.54 -6.65 -21.45
N ILE A 151 -8.46 -5.80 -21.90
CA ILE A 151 -8.72 -4.48 -21.33
C ILE A 151 -10.22 -4.21 -21.24
N ASP A 152 -10.62 -3.26 -20.39
CA ASP A 152 -11.99 -2.74 -20.24
C ASP A 152 -12.62 -2.42 -21.60
N VAL A 153 -13.86 -2.86 -21.82
CA VAL A 153 -14.57 -2.70 -23.09
C VAL A 153 -14.81 -1.24 -23.47
N ASN A 154 -15.06 -0.36 -22.51
CA ASN A 154 -15.29 1.07 -22.77
C ASN A 154 -13.96 1.77 -23.06
N ALA A 155 -12.89 1.41 -22.35
CA ALA A 155 -11.55 1.92 -22.67
C ALA A 155 -11.10 1.48 -24.07
N ALA A 156 -11.36 0.24 -24.46
CA ALA A 156 -11.00 -0.28 -25.79
C ALA A 156 -11.74 0.41 -26.95
N HIS A 157 -12.98 0.86 -26.71
CA HIS A 157 -13.79 1.58 -27.70
C HIS A 157 -13.61 3.10 -27.66
N ALA A 158 -12.81 3.63 -26.73
CA ALA A 158 -12.47 5.05 -26.70
C ALA A 158 -11.53 5.41 -27.86
N ASP A 159 -11.57 6.67 -28.28
CA ASP A 159 -10.63 7.19 -29.28
C ASP A 159 -9.22 7.36 -28.68
N GLY A 160 -9.12 7.48 -27.35
CA GLY A 160 -7.87 7.56 -26.62
C GLY A 160 -7.98 7.19 -25.14
N ILE A 161 -6.88 6.72 -24.56
CA ILE A 161 -6.76 6.38 -23.14
C ILE A 161 -5.60 7.18 -22.53
N ILE A 162 -5.87 7.89 -21.43
CA ILE A 162 -4.86 8.46 -20.55
C ILE A 162 -4.72 7.54 -19.34
N VAL A 163 -3.55 6.91 -19.23
CA VAL A 163 -3.24 6.01 -18.09
C VAL A 163 -2.65 6.86 -16.98
N ALA A 164 -3.41 7.15 -15.93
CA ALA A 164 -2.91 7.80 -14.73
C ALA A 164 -2.58 6.76 -13.64
N GLY A 165 -1.40 6.85 -13.05
CA GLY A 165 -0.97 5.85 -12.06
C GLY A 165 0.13 6.35 -11.12
N ARG A 166 0.03 5.93 -9.85
CA ARG A 166 1.09 6.12 -8.87
C ARG A 166 2.22 5.12 -9.11
N ILE A 167 3.43 5.65 -9.33
CA ILE A 167 4.66 4.88 -9.38
C ILE A 167 5.19 4.70 -7.97
N LYS A 168 5.26 3.45 -7.50
CA LYS A 168 5.71 3.09 -6.14
C LYS A 168 6.27 1.66 -6.13
N PRO A 169 7.27 1.36 -5.29
CA PRO A 169 7.70 -0.02 -5.03
C PRO A 169 6.52 -0.93 -4.67
N HIS A 170 6.44 -2.07 -5.31
CA HIS A 170 5.42 -3.07 -5.01
C HIS A 170 5.74 -3.75 -3.68
N THR A 171 4.71 -4.22 -2.99
CA THR A 171 4.86 -4.86 -1.67
C THR A 171 5.15 -6.36 -1.74
N ALA A 172 5.22 -6.94 -2.95
CA ALA A 172 5.17 -8.40 -3.14
C ALA A 172 6.02 -8.94 -4.30
N PHE A 173 6.62 -8.07 -5.12
CA PHE A 173 7.64 -8.46 -6.09
C PHE A 173 8.57 -7.28 -6.39
N ARG A 174 9.72 -7.56 -7.01
CA ARG A 174 10.64 -6.56 -7.56
C ARG A 174 10.75 -6.74 -9.07
N GLY A 175 10.81 -5.63 -9.78
CA GLY A 175 10.92 -5.62 -11.23
C GLY A 175 11.34 -4.25 -11.75
N GLU A 176 11.56 -4.18 -13.05
CA GLU A 176 11.76 -2.92 -13.77
C GLU A 176 10.49 -2.05 -13.73
N PHE A 177 9.33 -2.72 -13.81
CA PHE A 177 7.99 -2.14 -13.64
C PHE A 177 7.34 -2.77 -12.41
N GLU A 178 6.93 -1.94 -11.45
CA GLU A 178 6.33 -2.37 -10.18
C GLU A 178 4.88 -1.86 -10.09
N SER A 179 4.54 -0.95 -9.17
CA SER A 179 3.31 -0.16 -9.29
C SER A 179 3.59 1.05 -10.17
N GLY A 180 2.68 1.39 -11.08
CA GLY A 180 2.88 2.44 -12.07
C GLY A 180 1.97 2.28 -13.28
N LEU A 181 2.38 2.82 -14.42
CA LEU A 181 1.57 2.86 -15.64
C LEU A 181 1.44 1.47 -16.26
N TYR A 182 2.53 0.69 -16.31
CA TYR A 182 2.48 -0.69 -16.79
C TYR A 182 1.48 -1.53 -15.99
N LYS A 183 1.52 -1.44 -14.66
CA LYS A 183 0.56 -2.18 -13.81
C LYS A 183 -0.88 -1.67 -13.96
N MET A 184 -1.07 -0.35 -14.15
CA MET A 184 -2.39 0.21 -14.43
C MET A 184 -2.94 -0.30 -15.77
N MET A 185 -2.09 -0.46 -16.79
CA MET A 185 -2.47 -1.10 -18.04
C MET A 185 -2.84 -2.57 -17.83
N THR A 186 -2.00 -3.35 -17.15
CA THR A 186 -2.19 -4.81 -17.07
C THR A 186 -3.28 -5.25 -16.12
N ILE A 187 -3.25 -4.74 -14.88
CA ILE A 187 -4.17 -5.12 -13.82
C ILE A 187 -5.37 -4.17 -13.77
N GLY A 188 -5.11 -2.87 -13.92
CA GLY A 188 -6.14 -1.85 -13.83
C GLY A 188 -7.16 -1.96 -14.96
N LEU A 189 -6.71 -1.75 -16.20
CA LEU A 189 -7.56 -1.90 -17.39
C LEU A 189 -7.98 -3.35 -17.62
N GLY A 190 -7.15 -4.32 -17.21
CA GLY A 190 -7.48 -5.74 -17.33
C GLY A 190 -8.69 -6.20 -16.50
N LYS A 191 -9.16 -5.39 -15.54
CA LYS A 191 -10.22 -5.76 -14.59
C LYS A 191 -9.90 -7.08 -13.88
N GLN A 192 -10.90 -7.76 -13.34
CA GLN A 192 -10.67 -9.04 -12.68
C GLN A 192 -10.08 -10.08 -13.64
N LYS A 193 -10.68 -10.27 -14.82
CA LYS A 193 -10.29 -11.33 -15.74
C LYS A 193 -8.85 -11.19 -16.27
N GLY A 194 -8.44 -9.98 -16.66
CA GLY A 194 -7.06 -9.70 -17.08
C GLY A 194 -6.07 -9.81 -15.91
N ALA A 195 -6.48 -9.37 -14.71
CA ALA A 195 -5.66 -9.55 -13.51
C ALA A 195 -5.43 -11.03 -13.19
N GLU A 196 -6.45 -11.88 -13.27
CA GLU A 196 -6.34 -13.33 -13.04
C GLU A 196 -5.32 -13.98 -13.97
N PHE A 197 -5.33 -13.65 -15.27
CA PHE A 197 -4.32 -14.15 -16.21
C PHE A 197 -2.90 -13.68 -15.88
N CYS A 198 -2.74 -12.44 -15.42
CA CYS A 198 -1.42 -11.92 -15.01
C CYS A 198 -0.93 -12.59 -13.71
N HIS A 199 -1.85 -12.88 -12.79
CA HIS A 199 -1.58 -13.51 -11.49
C HIS A 199 -1.49 -15.04 -11.53
N SER A 200 -1.89 -15.72 -12.61
CA SER A 200 -2.08 -17.17 -12.65
C SER A 200 -0.81 -17.99 -12.38
N GLU A 201 0.37 -17.40 -12.56
CA GLU A 201 1.67 -18.03 -12.31
C GLU A 201 2.31 -17.60 -10.98
N GLY A 202 1.57 -16.85 -10.16
CA GLY A 202 2.02 -16.35 -8.88
C GLY A 202 3.06 -15.23 -8.98
N PHE A 203 3.48 -14.74 -7.80
CA PHE A 203 4.33 -13.54 -7.72
C PHE A 203 5.75 -13.73 -8.25
N LYS A 204 6.23 -14.97 -8.41
CA LYS A 204 7.55 -15.26 -8.99
C LYS A 204 7.70 -14.67 -10.40
N ASN A 205 6.64 -14.76 -11.20
CA ASN A 205 6.64 -14.33 -12.60
C ASN A 205 5.98 -12.96 -12.79
N MET A 206 5.56 -12.30 -11.71
CA MET A 206 4.79 -11.04 -11.79
C MET A 206 5.56 -9.93 -12.50
N ALA A 207 6.86 -9.78 -12.24
CA ALA A 207 7.67 -8.76 -12.91
C ALA A 207 7.73 -8.98 -14.43
N HIS A 208 7.86 -10.24 -14.85
CA HIS A 208 7.82 -10.61 -16.27
C HIS A 208 6.42 -10.34 -16.84
N ASN A 209 5.36 -10.82 -16.19
CA ASN A 209 4.00 -10.73 -16.68
C ASN A 209 3.53 -9.27 -16.79
N VAL A 210 3.81 -8.42 -15.80
CA VAL A 210 3.50 -6.98 -15.86
C VAL A 210 4.21 -6.31 -17.04
N LYS A 211 5.48 -6.62 -17.26
CA LYS A 211 6.24 -6.08 -18.41
C LYS A 211 5.66 -6.57 -19.75
N THR A 212 5.42 -7.87 -19.88
CA THR A 212 4.95 -8.51 -21.12
C THR A 212 3.56 -8.00 -21.50
N PHE A 213 2.60 -8.07 -20.58
CA PHE A 213 1.24 -7.61 -20.83
C PHE A 213 1.21 -6.10 -21.06
N GLY A 214 1.97 -5.33 -20.26
CA GLY A 214 1.98 -3.87 -20.33
C GLY A 214 2.51 -3.38 -21.67
N LYS A 215 3.56 -4.02 -22.20
CA LYS A 215 4.08 -3.74 -23.55
C LYS A 215 3.04 -4.02 -24.63
N ILE A 216 2.37 -5.17 -24.56
CA ILE A 216 1.34 -5.53 -25.55
C ILE A 216 0.18 -4.53 -25.53
N ILE A 217 -0.27 -4.12 -24.34
CA ILE A 217 -1.33 -3.12 -24.20
C ILE A 217 -0.87 -1.77 -24.75
N LEU A 218 0.36 -1.35 -24.43
CA LEU A 218 0.93 -0.11 -24.93
C LEU A 218 1.00 -0.08 -26.47
N ASP A 219 1.28 -1.23 -27.11
CA ASP A 219 1.40 -1.37 -28.57
C ASP A 219 0.03 -1.50 -29.28
N ARG A 220 -1.00 -1.99 -28.60
CA ARG A 220 -2.27 -2.42 -29.23
C ARG A 220 -3.49 -1.60 -28.83
N ALA A 221 -3.49 -1.00 -27.65
CA ALA A 221 -4.59 -0.17 -27.16
C ALA A 221 -4.39 1.29 -27.57
N PRO A 222 -5.46 2.11 -27.64
CA PRO A 222 -5.35 3.53 -28.02
C PRO A 222 -4.79 4.39 -26.87
N ILE A 223 -3.63 4.03 -26.32
CA ILE A 223 -2.96 4.82 -25.26
C ILE A 223 -2.43 6.11 -25.89
N LEU A 224 -2.80 7.27 -25.33
CA LEU A 224 -2.31 8.57 -25.78
C LEU A 224 -0.99 8.93 -25.08
N PHE A 225 -0.98 8.78 -23.75
CA PHE A 225 0.17 8.99 -22.88
C PHE A 225 -0.15 8.47 -21.47
N GLY A 226 0.87 8.33 -20.64
CA GLY A 226 0.72 8.08 -19.21
C GLY A 226 0.86 9.35 -18.38
N LEU A 227 0.08 9.51 -17.32
CA LEU A 227 0.32 10.51 -16.28
C LEU A 227 0.88 9.81 -15.03
N ALA A 228 2.19 9.92 -14.85
CA ALA A 228 2.89 9.34 -13.72
C ALA A 228 2.80 10.26 -12.51
N LEU A 229 2.43 9.67 -11.37
CA LEU A 229 2.40 10.32 -10.06
C LEU A 229 3.45 9.68 -9.15
N VAL A 230 4.26 10.48 -8.48
CA VAL A 230 5.18 10.01 -7.41
C VAL A 230 4.88 10.79 -6.14
N GLU A 231 4.83 10.10 -5.02
CA GLU A 231 4.62 10.68 -3.69
C GLU A 231 5.96 10.89 -2.97
N ASP A 232 5.99 11.83 -2.02
CA ASP A 232 7.10 12.01 -1.09
C ASP A 232 6.94 11.19 0.19
N SER A 233 7.80 11.47 1.17
CA SER A 233 7.86 10.77 2.45
C SER A 233 6.63 10.97 3.34
N PHE A 234 5.76 11.91 2.98
CA PHE A 234 4.53 12.25 3.70
C PHE A 234 3.27 11.87 2.91
N ASP A 235 3.43 11.00 1.89
CA ASP A 235 2.41 10.63 0.91
C ASP A 235 1.88 11.82 0.08
N ASN A 236 2.53 13.00 0.10
CA ASN A 236 2.13 14.15 -0.70
C ASN A 236 2.58 13.98 -2.16
N THR A 237 1.83 14.55 -3.10
CA THR A 237 2.21 14.52 -4.53
C THR A 237 3.51 15.31 -4.77
N ALA A 238 4.58 14.62 -5.16
CA ALA A 238 5.91 15.20 -5.35
C ALA A 238 6.30 15.35 -6.83
N ILE A 239 5.81 14.46 -7.69
CA ILE A 239 6.04 14.50 -9.13
C ILE A 239 4.74 14.22 -9.85
N ILE A 240 4.44 15.06 -10.85
CA ILE A 240 3.41 14.84 -11.86
C ILE A 240 4.11 14.95 -13.21
N GLU A 241 4.10 13.89 -14.00
CA GLU A 241 4.78 13.87 -15.29
C GLU A 241 3.90 13.18 -16.36
N ALA A 242 3.60 13.90 -17.44
CA ALA A 242 2.97 13.28 -18.61
C ALA A 242 4.07 12.68 -19.50
N ILE A 243 3.94 11.39 -19.81
CA ILE A 243 4.96 10.60 -20.50
C ILE A 243 4.37 10.11 -21.82
N PRO A 244 4.90 10.56 -22.98
CA PRO A 244 4.50 10.03 -24.28
C PRO A 244 4.71 8.51 -24.35
N VAL A 245 3.84 7.80 -25.07
CA VAL A 245 3.84 6.32 -25.22
C VAL A 245 5.23 5.74 -25.46
N ASN A 246 6.00 6.32 -26.39
CA ASN A 246 7.33 5.83 -26.77
C ASN A 246 8.40 6.01 -25.67
N GLN A 247 8.13 6.81 -24.64
CA GLN A 247 9.03 7.06 -23.51
C GLN A 247 8.62 6.31 -22.25
N ILE A 248 7.39 5.79 -22.15
CA ILE A 248 6.92 5.05 -20.96
C ILE A 248 7.87 3.89 -20.59
N PRO A 249 8.35 3.05 -21.53
CA PRO A 249 9.20 1.92 -21.20
C PRO A 249 10.54 2.29 -20.55
N THR A 250 11.05 3.50 -20.79
CA THR A 250 12.32 3.97 -20.21
C THR A 250 12.09 4.88 -19.01
N ARG A 251 11.05 5.72 -19.06
CA ARG A 251 10.83 6.76 -18.05
C ARG A 251 10.15 6.26 -16.79
N GLU A 252 9.22 5.30 -16.88
CA GLU A 252 8.59 4.73 -15.68
C GLU A 252 9.61 4.06 -14.73
N PRO A 253 10.58 3.25 -15.21
CA PRO A 253 11.64 2.71 -14.35
C PRO A 253 12.49 3.78 -13.65
N GLU A 254 12.83 4.87 -14.34
CA GLU A 254 13.57 6.00 -13.73
C GLU A 254 12.76 6.68 -12.62
N LEU A 255 11.45 6.87 -12.84
CA LEU A 255 10.55 7.41 -11.83
C LEU A 255 10.36 6.44 -10.66
N LEU A 256 10.41 5.13 -10.90
CA LEU A 256 10.36 4.14 -9.83
C LEU A 256 11.60 4.22 -8.92
N LEU A 257 12.79 4.48 -9.48
CA LEU A 257 13.98 4.74 -8.68
C LEU A 257 13.84 6.02 -7.84
N LYS A 258 13.24 7.08 -8.39
CA LYS A 258 12.92 8.30 -7.63
C LYS A 258 11.91 8.02 -6.52
N ALA A 259 10.85 7.26 -6.82
CA ALA A 259 9.85 6.86 -5.83
C ALA A 259 10.48 6.09 -4.67
N LYS A 260 11.43 5.17 -4.95
CA LYS A 260 12.21 4.47 -3.92
C LYS A 260 13.00 5.42 -3.02
N ALA A 261 13.60 6.46 -3.60
CA ALA A 261 14.40 7.44 -2.87
C ALA A 261 13.56 8.43 -2.05
N LEU A 262 12.32 8.69 -2.47
CA LEU A 262 11.38 9.60 -1.80
C LEU A 262 10.52 8.92 -0.74
N MET A 263 10.40 7.60 -0.79
CA MET A 263 9.66 6.81 0.20
C MET A 263 10.26 7.00 1.61
N PRO A 264 9.44 7.14 2.67
CA PRO A 264 9.98 7.23 4.02
C PRO A 264 10.62 5.89 4.40
N LYS A 265 11.42 5.88 5.47
CA LYS A 265 12.02 4.65 5.99
C LYS A 265 12.28 4.77 7.49
N ILE A 266 12.33 3.63 8.16
CA ILE A 266 12.88 3.55 9.52
C ILE A 266 14.41 3.62 9.39
N TYR A 267 15.06 4.62 9.97
CA TYR A 267 16.51 4.80 9.88
C TYR A 267 17.29 3.75 10.69
N ILE A 268 16.66 3.17 11.70
CA ILE A 268 17.24 2.11 12.53
C ILE A 268 17.20 0.79 11.77
N ASN A 269 18.36 0.23 11.45
CA ASN A 269 18.44 -0.96 10.61
C ASN A 269 18.31 -2.27 11.39
N LYS A 270 18.87 -2.37 12.60
CA LYS A 270 18.79 -3.61 13.40
C LYS A 270 17.72 -3.46 14.48
N ILE A 271 16.66 -4.25 14.39
CA ILE A 271 15.50 -4.20 15.27
C ILE A 271 15.24 -5.60 15.81
N ASP A 272 15.24 -5.77 17.13
CA ASP A 272 14.89 -7.06 17.72
C ASP A 272 13.37 -7.27 17.63
N ILE A 273 12.60 -6.21 17.91
CA ILE A 273 11.14 -6.24 17.92
C ILE A 273 10.60 -4.97 17.26
N LEU A 274 9.81 -5.13 16.19
CA LEU A 274 9.02 -4.05 15.60
C LEU A 274 7.56 -4.18 16.04
N ILE A 275 7.09 -3.18 16.77
CA ILE A 275 5.71 -3.06 17.22
C ILE A 275 4.98 -2.11 16.27
N VAL A 276 3.86 -2.56 15.71
CA VAL A 276 2.99 -1.76 14.87
C VAL A 276 1.65 -1.65 15.57
N ASP A 277 1.26 -0.44 15.96
CA ASP A 277 0.04 -0.23 16.70
C ASP A 277 -1.18 -0.65 15.87
N GLN A 278 -1.28 -0.18 14.62
CA GLN A 278 -2.36 -0.52 13.71
C GLN A 278 -1.89 -0.91 12.32
N ILE A 279 -2.55 -1.92 11.76
CA ILE A 279 -2.47 -2.26 10.33
C ILE A 279 -3.84 -2.08 9.67
N GLY A 280 -3.84 -1.89 8.35
CA GLY A 280 -5.06 -1.80 7.57
C GLY A 280 -4.79 -1.47 6.11
N LYS A 281 -5.76 -1.80 5.24
CA LYS A 281 -5.61 -1.55 3.79
C LYS A 281 -5.54 -0.08 3.40
N ASN A 282 -5.99 0.79 4.29
CA ASN A 282 -5.81 2.24 4.19
C ASN A 282 -4.33 2.66 4.31
N PHE A 283 -3.52 1.96 5.11
CA PHE A 283 -2.08 2.25 5.21
C PHE A 283 -1.25 1.56 4.12
N SER A 284 -1.57 0.29 3.80
CA SER A 284 -0.87 -0.47 2.76
C SER A 284 -1.72 -1.64 2.27
N GLY A 285 -1.52 -2.05 1.00
CA GLY A 285 -2.21 -3.23 0.46
C GLY A 285 -2.02 -4.51 1.28
N ASP A 286 -0.87 -4.64 1.92
CA ASP A 286 -0.51 -5.78 2.78
C ASP A 286 -0.75 -5.48 4.27
N GLY A 287 -1.62 -4.51 4.59
CA GLY A 287 -1.95 -4.07 5.96
C GLY A 287 -0.92 -3.11 6.56
N MET A 288 0.36 -3.45 6.47
CA MET A 288 1.49 -2.55 6.70
C MET A 288 2.42 -2.62 5.49
N ASP A 289 3.11 -1.53 5.18
CA ASP A 289 3.99 -1.46 4.03
C ASP A 289 5.30 -2.22 4.32
N PRO A 290 5.57 -3.35 3.63
CA PRO A 290 6.79 -4.11 3.87
C PRO A 290 8.03 -3.41 3.32
N ASN A 291 7.89 -2.38 2.48
CA ASN A 291 9.04 -1.53 2.13
C ASN A 291 9.53 -0.69 3.32
N ILE A 292 8.66 -0.43 4.29
CA ILE A 292 8.97 0.27 5.54
C ILE A 292 9.36 -0.71 6.65
N THR A 293 8.57 -1.78 6.79
CA THR A 293 8.64 -2.68 7.95
C THR A 293 9.47 -3.94 7.69
N ALA A 294 9.86 -4.23 6.45
CA ALA A 294 10.47 -5.49 6.00
C ALA A 294 9.59 -6.75 6.12
N SER A 295 8.28 -6.59 6.37
CA SER A 295 7.31 -7.67 6.59
C SER A 295 6.75 -8.29 5.29
N TYR A 296 7.62 -8.68 4.33
CA TYR A 296 7.16 -9.18 3.03
C TYR A 296 6.39 -10.51 3.10
N CYS A 297 5.20 -10.53 2.48
CA CYS A 297 4.36 -11.73 2.37
C CYS A 297 4.89 -12.75 1.35
N THR A 298 5.83 -12.35 0.48
CA THR A 298 6.41 -13.18 -0.58
C THR A 298 7.95 -13.12 -0.52
N PRO A 299 8.66 -14.12 -1.07
CA PRO A 299 10.12 -14.08 -1.18
C PRO A 299 10.62 -13.26 -2.39
N TYR A 300 9.73 -12.66 -3.18
CA TYR A 300 10.05 -12.00 -4.44
C TYR A 300 10.24 -10.49 -4.30
N ALA A 301 10.08 -9.97 -3.08
CA ALA A 301 10.42 -8.61 -2.71
C ALA A 301 11.24 -8.58 -1.42
N HIS A 302 12.03 -7.52 -1.27
CA HIS A 302 12.95 -7.33 -0.14
C HIS A 302 13.25 -5.83 0.03
N GLY A 303 13.75 -5.47 1.22
CA GLY A 303 14.07 -4.11 1.64
C GLY A 303 13.70 -3.88 3.11
N GLY A 304 13.88 -2.66 3.60
CA GLY A 304 13.58 -2.31 4.99
C GLY A 304 14.63 -2.80 6.00
N PRO A 305 14.35 -2.65 7.31
CA PRO A 305 15.26 -3.05 8.38
C PRO A 305 15.36 -4.57 8.56
N ASP A 306 16.37 -5.02 9.30
CA ASP A 306 16.51 -6.38 9.82
C ASP A 306 15.71 -6.50 11.13
N VAL A 307 14.62 -7.28 11.09
CA VAL A 307 13.66 -7.42 12.19
C VAL A 307 13.52 -8.88 12.60
N GLN A 308 13.71 -9.18 13.88
CA GLN A 308 13.58 -10.56 14.38
C GLN A 308 12.15 -10.94 14.74
N ARG A 309 11.39 -10.04 15.38
CA ARG A 309 10.00 -10.27 15.80
C ARG A 309 9.10 -9.10 15.43
N TYR A 310 7.87 -9.43 15.04
CA TYR A 310 6.83 -8.46 14.72
C TYR A 310 5.66 -8.59 15.69
N ILE A 311 5.15 -7.45 16.14
CA ILE A 311 3.91 -7.36 16.91
C ILE A 311 2.95 -6.43 16.19
N VAL A 312 1.70 -6.86 16.00
CA VAL A 312 0.60 -6.00 15.54
C VAL A 312 -0.44 -5.88 16.65
N LEU A 313 -0.70 -4.68 17.15
CA LEU A 313 -1.55 -4.49 18.34
C LEU A 313 -3.05 -4.39 18.03
N ASP A 314 -3.42 -3.88 16.86
CA ASP A 314 -4.82 -3.67 16.46
C ASP A 314 -5.00 -3.54 14.93
N LEU A 315 -6.26 -3.53 14.49
CA LEU A 315 -6.69 -3.14 13.15
C LEU A 315 -7.21 -1.69 13.15
N SER A 316 -6.95 -0.94 12.07
CA SER A 316 -7.63 0.34 11.82
C SER A 316 -9.13 0.12 11.56
N ASP A 317 -9.97 1.10 11.92
CA ASP A 317 -11.41 0.96 11.73
C ASP A 317 -11.78 1.02 10.23
N GLU A 318 -11.00 1.75 9.43
CA GLU A 318 -11.17 1.89 7.97
C GLU A 318 -10.93 0.58 7.20
N THR A 319 -10.29 -0.42 7.81
CA THR A 319 -10.11 -1.73 7.17
C THR A 319 -11.38 -2.59 7.21
N HIS A 320 -12.40 -2.18 7.98
CA HIS A 320 -13.66 -2.91 8.17
C HIS A 320 -13.44 -4.40 8.49
N GLY A 321 -12.49 -4.68 9.39
CA GLY A 321 -12.13 -6.05 9.81
C GLY A 321 -11.23 -6.83 8.84
N ASN A 322 -10.90 -6.29 7.66
CA ASN A 322 -9.93 -6.89 6.75
C ASN A 322 -8.54 -6.93 7.37
N ALA A 323 -8.12 -8.12 7.79
CA ALA A 323 -6.88 -8.36 8.52
C ALA A 323 -5.70 -8.82 7.65
N ILE A 324 -5.72 -8.55 6.34
CA ILE A 324 -4.56 -8.82 5.48
C ILE A 324 -3.34 -8.09 6.05
N GLY A 325 -2.23 -8.82 6.23
CA GLY A 325 -1.01 -8.34 6.87
C GLY A 325 -0.80 -8.90 8.28
N ALA A 326 -1.88 -9.30 8.96
CA ALA A 326 -1.82 -9.89 10.30
C ALA A 326 -0.91 -11.11 10.36
N GLY A 327 -0.94 -11.94 9.32
CA GLY A 327 -0.15 -13.17 9.25
C GLY A 327 1.35 -12.95 9.07
N MET A 328 1.79 -11.69 8.97
CA MET A 328 3.20 -11.32 9.00
C MET A 328 3.72 -10.98 10.39
N ALA A 329 2.82 -10.81 11.36
CA ALA A 329 3.22 -10.67 12.76
C ALA A 329 3.59 -12.03 13.35
N ASP A 330 4.51 -12.05 14.32
CA ASP A 330 4.71 -13.21 15.18
C ASP A 330 3.65 -13.23 16.28
N PHE A 331 3.36 -12.04 16.82
CA PHE A 331 2.42 -11.83 17.91
C PHE A 331 1.35 -10.80 17.59
N SER A 332 0.16 -11.03 18.11
CA SER A 332 -0.90 -10.02 18.14
C SER A 332 -1.74 -10.19 19.39
N THR A 333 -2.86 -9.47 19.47
CA THR A 333 -3.63 -9.26 20.69
C THR A 333 -5.06 -9.73 20.47
N LYS A 334 -5.75 -10.04 21.57
CA LYS A 334 -7.16 -10.40 21.52
C LYS A 334 -7.99 -9.29 20.87
N ARG A 335 -7.68 -8.03 21.16
CA ARG A 335 -8.35 -6.84 20.58
C ARG A 335 -8.32 -6.88 19.05
N MET A 336 -7.15 -7.12 18.46
CA MET A 336 -6.98 -7.24 17.02
C MET A 336 -7.74 -8.45 16.45
N PHE A 337 -7.59 -9.62 17.10
CA PHE A 337 -8.24 -10.86 16.67
C PHE A 337 -9.77 -10.77 16.68
N ASP A 338 -10.35 -10.11 17.67
CA ASP A 338 -11.80 -9.94 17.78
C ASP A 338 -12.38 -9.05 16.66
N LYS A 339 -11.57 -8.13 16.09
CA LYS A 339 -11.94 -7.30 14.94
C LYS A 339 -11.81 -8.00 13.58
N MET A 340 -11.16 -9.16 13.51
CA MET A 340 -10.92 -9.84 12.24
C MET A 340 -12.23 -10.32 11.58
N ASP A 341 -12.42 -9.92 10.32
CA ASP A 341 -13.44 -10.44 9.42
C ASP A 341 -12.75 -11.24 8.30
N PHE A 342 -12.97 -12.55 8.30
CA PHE A 342 -12.39 -13.46 7.32
C PHE A 342 -13.01 -13.31 5.93
N ASP A 343 -14.30 -12.96 5.84
CA ASP A 343 -14.99 -12.75 4.57
C ASP A 343 -14.49 -11.47 3.89
N ALA A 344 -14.05 -10.49 4.67
CA ALA A 344 -13.35 -9.31 4.16
C ALA A 344 -11.91 -9.63 3.68
N ALA A 345 -11.19 -10.51 4.36
CA ALA A 345 -9.77 -10.78 4.08
C ALA A 345 -9.52 -11.85 3.00
N TYR A 346 -10.24 -12.98 3.04
CA TYR A 346 -9.91 -14.19 2.27
C TYR A 346 -10.06 -14.05 0.76
N PRO A 347 -11.09 -13.37 0.19
CA PRO A 347 -11.18 -13.19 -1.24
C PRO A 347 -9.90 -12.59 -1.84
N ASN A 348 -9.31 -11.59 -1.17
CA ASN A 348 -8.07 -10.99 -1.62
C ASN A 348 -6.89 -11.97 -1.61
N ALA A 349 -6.74 -12.75 -0.53
CA ALA A 349 -5.68 -13.74 -0.39
C ALA A 349 -5.79 -14.87 -1.42
N LEU A 350 -7.02 -15.32 -1.73
CA LEU A 350 -7.30 -16.34 -2.72
C LEU A 350 -7.04 -15.84 -4.14
N THR A 351 -7.51 -14.64 -4.49
CA THR A 351 -7.28 -14.04 -5.82
C THR A 351 -5.80 -13.81 -6.10
N CYS A 352 -5.03 -13.32 -5.11
CA CYS A 352 -3.60 -13.05 -5.32
C CYS A 352 -2.70 -14.26 -5.07
N THR A 353 -3.26 -15.39 -4.59
CA THR A 353 -2.55 -16.63 -4.22
C THR A 353 -1.57 -16.51 -3.04
N VAL A 354 -1.64 -15.42 -2.26
CA VAL A 354 -0.73 -15.16 -1.13
C VAL A 354 -1.47 -15.33 0.19
N LEU A 355 -1.46 -16.55 0.71
CA LEU A 355 -2.16 -16.90 1.95
C LEU A 355 -1.44 -16.41 3.22
N LYS A 356 -0.14 -16.09 3.14
CA LYS A 356 0.68 -15.73 4.30
C LYS A 356 0.10 -14.54 5.07
N GLY A 357 -0.33 -13.48 4.36
CA GLY A 357 -0.88 -12.28 4.98
C GLY A 357 -2.22 -12.49 5.69
N ALA A 358 -2.97 -13.55 5.38
CA ALA A 358 -4.27 -13.85 5.97
C ALA A 358 -4.20 -14.83 7.15
N LYS A 359 -3.00 -15.28 7.56
CA LYS A 359 -2.82 -16.13 8.74
C LYS A 359 -3.11 -15.35 10.02
N VAL A 360 -3.45 -16.09 11.07
CA VAL A 360 -3.59 -15.56 12.42
C VAL A 360 -2.26 -15.78 13.16
N PRO A 361 -1.63 -14.73 13.72
CA PRO A 361 -0.39 -14.85 14.51
C PRO A 361 -0.67 -15.46 15.89
N VAL A 362 0.36 -15.60 16.73
CA VAL A 362 0.16 -16.01 18.13
C VAL A 362 -0.59 -14.89 18.85
N ILE A 363 -1.83 -15.15 19.26
CA ILE A 363 -2.66 -14.15 19.94
C ILE A 363 -2.38 -14.20 21.44
N LEU A 364 -2.15 -13.04 22.04
CA LEU A 364 -2.02 -12.83 23.48
C LEU A 364 -3.18 -12.00 24.02
N LYS A 365 -3.34 -12.03 25.34
CA LYS A 365 -4.46 -11.36 26.04
C LYS A 365 -4.49 -9.85 25.77
N ASN A 366 -3.34 -9.19 25.81
CA ASN A 366 -3.17 -7.75 25.73
C ASN A 366 -1.77 -7.37 25.21
N ASP A 367 -1.54 -6.07 25.02
CA ASP A 367 -0.30 -5.52 24.46
C ASP A 367 0.92 -5.83 25.33
N LYS A 368 0.79 -5.71 26.65
CA LYS A 368 1.87 -6.00 27.61
C LYS A 368 2.39 -7.43 27.46
N THR A 369 1.49 -8.41 27.45
CA THR A 369 1.87 -9.83 27.32
C THR A 369 2.43 -10.13 25.93
N ALA A 370 1.94 -9.47 24.86
CA ALA A 370 2.51 -9.62 23.53
C ALA A 370 3.97 -9.12 23.46
N ILE A 371 4.26 -7.96 24.06
CA ILE A 371 5.63 -7.41 24.13
C ILE A 371 6.55 -8.34 24.94
N GLN A 372 6.09 -8.81 26.10
CA GLN A 372 6.86 -9.75 26.92
C GLN A 372 7.14 -11.06 26.17
N ALA A 373 6.15 -11.61 25.44
CA ALA A 373 6.31 -12.81 24.64
C ALA A 373 7.34 -12.61 23.50
N ALA A 374 7.33 -11.45 22.85
CA ALA A 374 8.33 -11.13 21.83
C ALA A 374 9.75 -11.09 22.41
N ILE A 375 9.96 -10.38 23.52
CA ILE A 375 11.26 -10.33 24.21
C ILE A 375 11.69 -11.73 24.65
N PHE A 376 10.77 -12.51 25.23
CA PHE A 376 11.04 -13.87 25.68
C PHE A 376 11.50 -14.79 24.54
N THR A 377 10.94 -14.63 23.34
CA THR A 377 11.20 -15.52 22.20
C THR A 377 12.29 -15.03 21.25
N CYS A 378 12.79 -13.80 21.38
CA CYS A 378 13.98 -13.39 20.64
C CYS A 378 15.20 -14.26 21.02
N VAL A 379 16.04 -14.57 20.04
CA VAL A 379 17.21 -15.43 20.15
C VAL A 379 18.45 -14.63 19.77
N GLY A 380 19.55 -14.80 20.51
CA GLY A 380 20.83 -14.18 20.19
C GLY A 380 20.92 -12.67 20.46
N ILE A 381 20.00 -12.11 21.24
CA ILE A 381 19.96 -10.68 21.62
C ILE A 381 20.24 -10.51 23.12
N ASP A 382 20.53 -9.28 23.57
CA ASP A 382 20.48 -8.94 24.99
C ASP A 382 19.03 -8.65 25.43
N LYS A 383 18.38 -9.64 26.03
CA LYS A 383 16.98 -9.52 26.50
C LYS A 383 16.79 -8.51 27.64
N LYS A 384 17.86 -8.05 28.30
CA LYS A 384 17.77 -6.98 29.31
C LYS A 384 17.78 -5.60 28.69
N SER A 385 18.28 -5.48 27.46
CA SER A 385 18.36 -4.24 26.70
C SER A 385 17.98 -4.48 25.22
N PRO A 386 16.77 -4.98 24.94
CA PRO A 386 16.35 -5.31 23.58
C PRO A 386 16.18 -4.03 22.76
N ARG A 387 16.47 -4.12 21.46
CA ARG A 387 16.30 -3.03 20.48
C ARG A 387 14.88 -3.05 19.94
N ILE A 388 14.00 -2.28 20.58
CA ILE A 388 12.58 -2.22 20.24
C ILE A 388 12.27 -0.92 19.50
N VAL A 389 11.55 -1.02 18.38
CA VAL A 389 10.96 0.12 17.68
C VAL A 389 9.44 -0.05 17.69
N ARG A 390 8.71 1.02 17.99
CA ARG A 390 7.24 1.07 17.92
C ARG A 390 6.80 2.18 16.98
N ILE A 391 5.90 1.86 16.06
CA ILE A 391 5.31 2.79 15.09
C ILE A 391 3.79 2.78 15.21
N ALA A 392 3.14 3.92 14.95
CA ALA A 392 1.67 4.01 14.95
C ALA A 392 1.08 3.17 13.81
N ASN A 393 1.66 3.30 12.62
CA ASN A 393 1.38 2.51 11.44
C ASN A 393 2.53 2.71 10.43
N SER A 394 2.48 2.04 9.28
CA SER A 394 3.54 2.15 8.26
C SER A 394 3.43 3.36 7.34
N ALA A 395 2.35 4.13 7.38
CA ALA A 395 2.18 5.33 6.56
C ALA A 395 2.74 6.58 7.26
N HIS A 396 2.61 6.65 8.59
CA HIS A 396 3.03 7.78 9.40
C HIS A 396 4.15 7.38 10.36
N ILE A 397 5.39 7.49 9.87
CA ILE A 397 6.61 7.09 10.62
C ILE A 397 7.55 8.27 10.92
N GLU A 398 7.11 9.51 10.77
CA GLU A 398 7.89 10.69 11.21
C GLU A 398 8.19 10.63 12.71
N LYS A 399 7.28 10.04 13.50
CA LYS A 399 7.50 9.77 14.91
C LYS A 399 7.48 8.27 15.16
N ILE A 400 8.47 7.81 15.89
CA ILE A 400 8.60 6.43 16.35
C ILE A 400 8.96 6.43 17.83
N MET A 401 8.68 5.37 18.56
CA MET A 401 9.29 5.15 19.87
C MET A 401 10.43 4.13 19.75
N VAL A 402 11.49 4.35 20.52
CA VAL A 402 12.65 3.45 20.56
C VAL A 402 13.01 3.11 22.00
N SER A 403 13.49 1.89 22.25
CA SER A 403 14.03 1.48 23.55
C SER A 403 15.34 2.19 23.89
N GLU A 404 15.69 2.25 25.18
CA GLU A 404 16.99 2.78 25.65
C GLU A 404 18.22 2.21 24.93
N ALA A 405 18.16 0.96 24.48
CA ALA A 405 19.20 0.29 23.70
C ALA A 405 19.59 1.01 22.39
N LEU A 406 18.72 1.88 21.89
CA LEU A 406 18.87 2.61 20.63
C LEU A 406 19.34 4.06 20.83
N LYS A 407 19.56 4.50 22.08
CA LYS A 407 19.90 5.90 22.41
C LYS A 407 21.10 6.43 21.62
N ALA A 408 22.23 5.72 21.68
CA ALA A 408 23.47 6.16 21.04
C ALA A 408 23.36 6.22 19.51
N GLU A 409 22.56 5.34 18.90
CA GLU A 409 22.33 5.30 17.45
C GLU A 409 21.48 6.50 16.99
N VAL A 410 20.46 6.85 17.77
CA VAL A 410 19.63 8.04 17.52
C VAL A 410 20.45 9.32 17.68
N GLU A 411 21.23 9.45 18.76
CA GLU A 411 22.08 10.63 19.02
C GLU A 411 23.16 10.83 17.95
N ALA A 412 23.62 9.75 17.30
CA ALA A 412 24.63 9.80 16.25
C ALA A 412 24.05 10.08 14.85
N HIS A 413 22.73 10.00 14.65
CA HIS A 413 22.11 10.12 13.32
C HIS A 413 21.62 11.56 13.07
N THR A 414 22.04 12.18 11.96
CA THR A 414 21.71 13.58 11.66
C THR A 414 20.22 13.85 11.43
N ASP A 415 19.50 12.84 10.92
CA ASP A 415 18.07 12.94 10.62
C ASP A 415 17.18 12.29 11.70
N MET A 416 17.69 12.12 12.93
CA MET A 416 16.88 11.70 14.07
C MET A 416 17.11 12.59 15.30
N GLY A 417 16.09 12.74 16.14
CA GLY A 417 16.23 13.44 17.41
C GLY A 417 15.16 13.04 18.42
N PHE A 418 15.54 12.99 19.71
CA PHE A 418 14.58 12.71 20.79
C PHE A 418 13.63 13.88 21.01
N LEU A 419 12.33 13.57 21.13
CA LEU A 419 11.27 14.50 21.53
C LEU A 419 10.89 14.36 23.01
N SER A 420 11.37 13.32 23.69
CA SER A 420 11.05 13.01 25.08
C SER A 420 12.20 12.27 25.75
N GLU A 421 12.21 12.29 27.08
CA GLU A 421 13.04 11.39 27.88
C GLU A 421 12.49 9.96 27.84
N PHE A 422 13.32 8.98 28.22
CA PHE A 422 12.90 7.58 28.30
C PHE A 422 11.97 7.35 29.49
N GLN A 423 10.79 6.82 29.20
CA GLN A 423 9.74 6.55 30.18
C GLN A 423 9.22 5.11 30.04
N ASP A 424 8.64 4.58 31.12
CA ASP A 424 7.91 3.31 31.04
C ASP A 424 6.71 3.46 30.10
N LEU A 425 6.37 2.39 29.37
CA LEU A 425 5.15 2.37 28.57
C LEU A 425 3.92 2.42 29.48
N ASP A 426 2.99 3.34 29.18
CA ASP A 426 1.75 3.50 29.93
C ASP A 426 0.71 2.47 29.49
N PHE A 427 0.54 1.44 30.31
CA PHE A 427 -0.46 0.39 30.09
C PHE A 427 -1.71 0.69 30.92
N ASP A 428 -2.88 0.54 30.31
CA ASP A 428 -4.14 0.59 31.04
C ASP A 428 -4.29 -0.60 32.02
N LYS A 429 -5.38 -0.59 32.80
CA LYS A 429 -5.71 -1.67 33.76
C LYS A 429 -5.85 -3.05 33.12
N GLU A 430 -6.08 -3.14 31.81
CA GLU A 430 -6.21 -4.38 31.06
C GLU A 430 -4.89 -4.82 30.41
N GLY A 431 -3.84 -3.98 30.51
CA GLY A 431 -2.51 -4.23 29.96
C GLY A 431 -2.38 -3.78 28.50
N ASN A 432 -3.25 -2.90 28.01
CA ASN A 432 -3.20 -2.37 26.65
C ASN A 432 -2.56 -0.98 26.62
N LEU A 433 -1.90 -0.68 25.51
CA LEU A 433 -1.35 0.62 25.19
C LEU A 433 -2.42 1.50 24.53
N LYS A 434 -2.23 2.82 24.68
CA LYS A 434 -2.93 3.79 23.84
C LYS A 434 -2.33 3.78 22.44
N ILE A 435 -3.19 3.57 21.45
CA ILE A 435 -2.82 3.42 20.03
C ILE A 435 -2.57 4.78 19.39
N GLY A 436 -1.47 4.93 18.66
CA GLY A 436 -1.22 6.07 17.78
C GLY A 436 -0.90 7.40 18.46
N GLU A 437 -0.76 7.44 19.79
CA GLU A 437 -0.46 8.66 20.53
C GLU A 437 1.01 8.72 20.98
N PHE A 438 1.85 9.35 20.15
CA PHE A 438 3.19 9.84 20.51
C PHE A 438 3.70 10.89 19.51
#